data_AF-A0A4P9TLD3-F1
#
_entry.id   AF-A0A4P9TLD3-F1
#
_cell.length_a   1.000
_cell.length_b   1.000
_cell.length_c   1.000
_cell.angle_alpha   90.00
_cell.angle_beta   90.00
_cell.angle_gamma   90.00
#
_symmetry.space_group_name_H-M   'P 1'
#
loop_
_entity.id
_entity.type
_entity.pdbx_description
1 polymer ?
#
loop_
_entity_poly.entity_id
_entity_poly.type
_entity_poly.pdbx_seq_one_letter_code
_entity_poly.pdbx_strand_id
1 'polypeptide(L)'
;MKKSALTAGAVALGTAGAGTAAAQDGGSVVVFGDDYEPGVDLTVVSALNDGTKDELFSEAGLEDEFDTPDDWDVYIINYDVGGSAPSLGFLMSEDVDLSAGDSETMGADGQFRDSELSLVEATPGETGGGGDGGGGGDSETESDEPMGDGGNESGGGN
;
A
#
# COMPACT_ATOMS: atom_id res chain seq x y z
N MET A 1 36.19 12.06 27.62
CA MET A 1 35.49 12.85 26.59
C MET A 1 35.52 12.09 25.27
N LYS A 2 34.37 11.59 24.80
CA LYS A 2 34.19 11.18 23.40
C LYS A 2 32.84 11.73 22.96
N LYS A 3 32.92 12.72 22.08
CA LYS A 3 31.80 13.40 21.44
C LYS A 3 31.50 12.58 20.19
N SER A 4 30.33 11.96 20.12
CA SER A 4 29.82 11.44 18.85
C SER A 4 28.74 12.39 18.36
N ALA A 5 28.93 12.82 17.12
CA ALA A 5 28.18 13.85 16.45
C ALA A 5 26.72 13.43 16.26
N LEU A 6 25.82 14.35 16.60
CA LEU A 6 24.43 14.33 16.19
C LEU A 6 24.40 14.59 14.68
N THR A 7 24.26 13.53 13.88
CA THR A 7 23.93 13.67 12.46
C THR A 7 22.44 13.92 12.37
N ALA A 8 22.06 15.20 12.31
CA ALA A 8 20.73 15.63 11.93
C ALA A 8 20.50 15.22 10.46
N GLY A 9 19.81 14.09 10.26
CA GLY A 9 19.28 13.71 8.97
C GLY A 9 18.14 14.67 8.63
N ALA A 10 18.32 15.44 7.56
CA ALA A 10 17.30 16.30 7.02
C ALA A 10 16.10 15.42 6.60
N VAL A 11 14.96 15.63 7.25
CA VAL A 11 13.66 15.16 6.76
C VAL A 11 13.41 15.92 5.46
N ALA A 12 13.64 15.27 4.33
CA ALA A 12 13.22 15.75 3.03
C ALA A 12 11.69 15.68 3.00
N LEU A 13 11.05 16.83 2.97
CA LEU A 13 9.64 16.99 2.64
C LEU A 13 9.46 16.54 1.18
N GLY A 14 9.07 15.29 0.98
CA GLY A 14 8.57 14.76 -0.29
C GLY A 14 7.06 14.56 -0.18
N THR A 15 6.30 15.46 -0.81
CA THR A 15 4.91 15.24 -1.28
C THR A 15 3.99 14.44 -0.35
N ALA A 16 3.45 15.12 0.68
CA ALA A 16 2.16 14.73 1.22
C ALA A 16 1.09 15.08 0.18
N GLY A 17 0.46 14.09 -0.45
CA GLY A 17 -0.65 14.36 -1.37
C GLY A 17 -1.10 13.22 -2.26
N ALA A 18 -1.56 12.10 -1.69
CA ALA A 18 -2.65 11.26 -2.20
C ALA A 18 -2.93 10.20 -1.12
N GLY A 19 -4.20 9.88 -0.87
CA GLY A 19 -4.62 9.06 0.26
C GLY A 19 -4.14 7.61 0.13
N THR A 20 -3.16 7.24 0.95
CA THR A 20 -2.55 5.90 1.06
C THR A 20 -3.46 4.92 1.83
N ALA A 21 -4.76 4.91 1.53
CA ALA A 21 -5.73 4.12 2.26
C ALA A 21 -5.66 2.61 1.90
N ALA A 22 -5.31 2.27 0.66
CA ALA A 22 -5.31 0.89 0.18
C ALA A 22 -4.01 0.12 0.54
N ALA A 23 -2.88 0.82 0.66
CA ALA A 23 -1.60 0.22 1.07
C ALA A 23 -1.56 -0.35 2.52
N GLN A 24 -2.57 -0.07 3.36
CA GLN A 24 -2.53 -0.42 4.78
C GLN A 24 -3.08 -1.82 5.10
N ASP A 25 -3.81 -2.45 4.18
CA ASP A 25 -4.47 -3.74 4.41
C ASP A 25 -3.91 -4.87 3.54
N GLY A 26 -2.62 -4.85 3.18
CA GLY A 26 -1.88 -6.02 2.69
C GLY A 26 -2.43 -6.78 1.47
N GLY A 27 -3.46 -6.26 0.79
CA GLY A 27 -4.08 -6.89 -0.37
C GLY A 27 -3.21 -6.73 -1.61
N SER A 28 -3.27 -7.74 -2.49
CA SER A 28 -2.61 -7.71 -3.80
C SER A 28 -3.58 -7.23 -4.86
N VAL A 29 -3.07 -6.50 -5.85
CA VAL A 29 -3.83 -6.11 -7.05
C VAL A 29 -3.26 -6.82 -8.27
N VAL A 30 -4.13 -7.15 -9.21
CA VAL A 30 -3.77 -7.80 -10.48
C VAL A 30 -4.03 -6.83 -11.63
N VAL A 31 -3.10 -6.74 -12.57
CA VAL A 31 -3.22 -5.94 -13.80
C VAL A 31 -2.74 -6.73 -15.00
N PHE A 32 -3.11 -6.29 -16.21
CA PHE A 32 -2.45 -6.77 -17.41
C PHE A 32 -0.99 -6.27 -17.45
N GLY A 33 -0.09 -7.08 -17.97
CA GLY A 33 1.34 -6.80 -18.01
C GLY A 33 1.68 -5.58 -18.87
N ASP A 34 0.86 -5.30 -19.90
CA ASP A 34 0.95 -4.07 -20.68
C ASP A 34 0.50 -2.82 -19.89
N ASP A 35 -0.29 -3.01 -18.82
CA ASP A 35 -0.80 -1.97 -17.91
C ASP A 35 0.01 -1.88 -16.60
N TYR A 36 1.06 -2.69 -16.42
CA TYR A 36 1.89 -2.69 -15.21
C TYR A 36 2.92 -1.55 -15.23
N GLU A 37 2.66 -0.50 -14.46
CA GLU A 37 3.52 0.70 -14.38
C GLU A 37 3.99 0.93 -12.92
N PRO A 38 5.11 0.29 -12.49
CA PRO A 38 5.58 0.38 -11.11
C PRO A 38 6.10 1.77 -10.77
N GLY A 39 5.75 2.27 -9.58
CA GLY A 39 6.20 3.57 -9.09
C GLY A 39 5.56 4.77 -9.78
N VAL A 40 4.58 4.55 -10.67
CA VAL A 40 3.79 5.60 -11.32
C VAL A 40 2.50 5.84 -10.55
N ASP A 41 2.13 7.11 -10.39
CA ASP A 41 0.87 7.49 -9.77
C ASP A 41 -0.30 7.05 -10.65
N LEU A 42 -1.20 6.27 -10.08
CA LEU A 42 -2.44 5.83 -10.69
C LEU A 42 -3.64 6.47 -9.99
N THR A 43 -4.68 6.77 -10.75
CA THR A 43 -5.96 7.25 -10.22
C THR A 43 -7.08 6.34 -10.69
N VAL A 44 -7.92 5.91 -9.77
CA VAL A 44 -9.11 5.11 -10.06
C VAL A 44 -10.15 6.02 -10.69
N VAL A 45 -10.53 5.72 -11.92
CA VAL A 45 -11.55 6.47 -12.66
C VAL A 45 -12.94 6.01 -12.24
N SER A 46 -13.17 4.70 -12.24
CA SER A 46 -14.44 4.07 -11.88
C SER A 46 -14.32 2.57 -11.75
N ALA A 47 -15.14 1.95 -10.90
CA ALA A 47 -15.38 0.51 -10.92
C ALA A 47 -16.25 0.12 -12.13
N LEU A 48 -15.98 -1.05 -12.71
CA LEU A 48 -16.83 -1.68 -13.71
C LEU A 48 -18.07 -2.25 -13.02
N ASN A 49 -19.19 -2.27 -13.74
CA ASN A 49 -20.36 -3.05 -13.34
C ASN A 49 -20.16 -4.53 -13.72
N ASP A 50 -20.86 -5.42 -13.02
CA ASP A 50 -20.80 -6.87 -13.22
C ASP A 50 -20.88 -7.28 -14.70
N GLY A 51 -21.82 -6.71 -15.46
CA GLY A 51 -21.98 -7.07 -16.87
C GLY A 51 -20.77 -6.71 -17.77
N THR A 52 -20.06 -5.62 -17.48
CA THR A 52 -18.84 -5.26 -18.24
C THR A 52 -17.62 -6.00 -17.70
N LYS A 53 -17.59 -6.31 -16.40
CA LYS A 53 -16.60 -7.22 -15.80
C LYS A 53 -16.68 -8.61 -16.44
N ASP A 54 -17.87 -9.20 -16.52
CA ASP A 54 -18.09 -10.53 -17.09
C ASP A 54 -17.64 -10.59 -18.56
N GLU A 55 -17.96 -9.55 -19.33
CA GLU A 55 -17.54 -9.46 -20.74
C GLU A 55 -16.03 -9.30 -20.87
N LEU A 56 -15.38 -8.52 -20.00
CA LEU A 56 -13.92 -8.41 -19.95
C LEU A 56 -13.28 -9.76 -19.60
N PHE A 57 -13.78 -10.45 -18.59
CA PHE A 57 -13.25 -11.75 -18.15
C PHE A 57 -13.37 -12.79 -19.25
N SER A 58 -14.50 -12.82 -19.96
CA SER A 58 -14.69 -13.76 -21.06
C SER A 58 -13.85 -13.42 -22.29
N GLU A 59 -13.72 -12.13 -22.64
CA GLU A 59 -12.92 -11.72 -23.80
C GLU A 59 -11.42 -11.87 -23.56
N ALA A 60 -10.95 -11.61 -22.35
CA ALA A 60 -9.56 -11.79 -21.96
C ALA A 60 -9.20 -13.22 -21.52
N GLY A 61 -10.18 -14.14 -21.46
CA GLY A 61 -9.94 -15.54 -21.07
C GLY A 61 -9.54 -15.72 -19.61
N LEU A 62 -10.02 -14.84 -18.73
CA LEU A 62 -9.69 -14.81 -17.30
C LEU A 62 -10.54 -15.79 -16.48
N GLU A 63 -11.62 -16.33 -17.07
CA GLU A 63 -12.59 -17.21 -16.39
C GLU A 63 -11.95 -18.47 -15.78
N ASP A 64 -10.85 -18.96 -16.35
CA ASP A 64 -10.10 -20.13 -15.84
C ASP A 64 -9.04 -19.75 -14.79
N GLU A 65 -8.59 -18.49 -14.76
CA GLU A 65 -7.54 -18.00 -13.85
C GLU A 65 -8.11 -17.46 -12.53
N PHE A 66 -9.32 -16.91 -12.58
CA PHE A 66 -10.04 -16.41 -11.41
C PHE A 66 -11.14 -17.40 -11.04
N ASP A 67 -10.88 -18.24 -10.02
CA ASP A 67 -11.82 -19.28 -9.56
C ASP A 67 -13.19 -18.71 -9.11
N THR A 68 -13.21 -17.47 -8.62
CA THR A 68 -14.42 -16.76 -8.18
C THR A 68 -14.44 -15.34 -8.76
N PRO A 69 -14.77 -15.16 -10.04
CA PRO A 69 -14.71 -13.84 -10.69
C PRO A 69 -15.70 -12.83 -10.07
N ASP A 70 -16.75 -13.32 -9.40
CA ASP A 70 -17.69 -12.52 -8.63
C ASP A 70 -17.05 -11.81 -7.43
N ASP A 71 -16.04 -12.42 -6.80
CA ASP A 71 -15.36 -11.88 -5.61
C ASP A 71 -14.35 -10.77 -5.99
N TRP A 72 -14.03 -10.64 -7.27
CA TRP A 72 -13.09 -9.64 -7.78
C TRP A 72 -13.81 -8.39 -8.26
N ASP A 73 -13.36 -7.24 -7.76
CA ASP A 73 -13.72 -5.94 -8.28
C ASP A 73 -12.73 -5.51 -9.37
N VAL A 74 -13.26 -4.90 -10.43
CA VAL A 74 -12.46 -4.39 -11.55
C VAL A 74 -12.62 -2.89 -11.65
N TYR A 75 -11.51 -2.18 -11.73
CA TYR A 75 -11.42 -0.74 -11.78
C TYR A 75 -10.75 -0.29 -13.07
N ILE A 76 -11.29 0.77 -13.68
CA ILE A 76 -10.58 1.54 -14.70
C ILE A 76 -9.62 2.45 -13.96
N ILE A 77 -8.34 2.33 -14.25
CA ILE A 77 -7.30 3.17 -13.68
C ILE A 77 -6.68 4.06 -14.76
N ASN A 78 -6.10 5.16 -14.32
CA ASN A 78 -5.44 6.13 -15.16
C ASN A 78 -4.05 6.45 -14.62
N TYR A 79 -3.02 6.26 -15.45
CA TYR A 79 -1.63 6.57 -15.09
C TYR A 79 -1.23 7.97 -15.54
N ASP A 80 -0.67 8.75 -14.61
CA ASP A 80 -0.02 10.02 -14.93
C ASP A 80 1.44 9.81 -15.31
N VAL A 81 1.67 9.47 -16.58
CA VAL A 81 3.01 9.29 -17.16
C VAL A 81 3.64 10.61 -17.64
N GLY A 82 3.10 11.77 -17.25
CA GLY A 82 3.63 13.09 -17.62
C GLY A 82 3.51 13.46 -19.11
N GLY A 83 2.68 12.72 -19.87
CA GLY A 83 2.39 12.93 -21.28
C GLY A 83 1.16 13.81 -21.55
N SER A 84 0.86 14.08 -22.83
CA SER A 84 -0.35 14.84 -23.22
C SER A 84 -1.65 14.02 -23.16
N ALA A 85 -1.55 12.70 -23.02
CA ALA A 85 -2.68 11.81 -22.84
C ALA A 85 -2.31 10.81 -21.74
N PRO A 86 -3.18 10.60 -20.76
CA PRO A 86 -2.91 9.62 -19.72
C PRO A 86 -3.18 8.21 -20.24
N SER A 87 -2.50 7.21 -19.67
CA SER A 87 -2.71 5.81 -20.04
C SER A 87 -3.88 5.23 -19.24
N LEU A 88 -4.78 4.50 -19.89
CA LEU A 88 -5.88 3.81 -19.22
C LEU A 88 -5.55 2.33 -19.16
N GLY A 89 -5.85 1.71 -18.02
CA GLY A 89 -5.68 0.28 -17.80
C GLY A 89 -6.77 -0.28 -16.89
N PHE A 90 -6.73 -1.60 -16.67
CA PHE A 90 -7.62 -2.28 -15.75
C PHE A 90 -6.87 -2.79 -14.53
N LEU A 91 -7.44 -2.57 -13.35
CA LEU A 91 -6.95 -3.09 -12.08
C LEU A 91 -8.02 -3.98 -11.45
N MET A 92 -7.61 -5.18 -11.08
CA MET A 92 -8.44 -6.20 -10.47
C MET A 92 -8.00 -6.37 -9.02
N SER A 93 -8.96 -6.44 -8.09
CA SER A 93 -8.70 -6.58 -6.66
C SER A 93 -9.81 -7.38 -5.98
N GLU A 94 -9.46 -8.26 -5.06
CA GLU A 94 -10.40 -8.99 -4.19
C GLU A 94 -10.51 -8.34 -2.81
N ASP A 95 -9.37 -7.95 -2.23
CA ASP A 95 -9.29 -7.46 -0.84
C ASP A 95 -9.19 -5.93 -0.72
N VAL A 96 -8.81 -5.24 -1.80
CA VAL A 96 -8.59 -3.79 -1.79
C VAL A 96 -9.86 -3.07 -2.29
N ASP A 97 -10.58 -2.47 -1.35
CA ASP A 97 -11.72 -1.59 -1.63
C ASP A 97 -11.23 -0.24 -2.19
N LEU A 98 -11.28 -0.09 -3.51
CA LEU A 98 -10.96 1.18 -4.19
C LEU A 98 -12.20 1.95 -4.61
N SER A 99 -12.14 3.27 -4.53
CA SER A 99 -13.20 4.18 -4.97
C SER A 99 -12.76 5.08 -6.10
N ALA A 100 -13.72 5.49 -6.93
CA ALA A 100 -13.48 6.49 -7.98
C ALA A 100 -12.93 7.80 -7.38
N GLY A 101 -11.79 8.24 -7.90
CA GLY A 101 -11.04 9.40 -7.41
C GLY A 101 -9.92 9.05 -6.44
N ASP A 102 -9.81 7.80 -5.98
CA ASP A 102 -8.68 7.36 -5.18
C ASP A 102 -7.42 7.34 -6.03
N SER A 103 -6.28 7.71 -5.42
CA SER A 103 -5.00 7.70 -6.10
C SER A 103 -3.99 6.92 -5.26
N GLU A 104 -3.24 6.06 -5.92
CA GLU A 104 -2.30 5.11 -5.33
C GLU A 104 -1.05 5.02 -6.24
N THR A 105 -0.05 4.26 -5.83
CA THR A 105 1.11 3.91 -6.66
C THR A 105 1.23 2.41 -6.72
N MET A 106 1.59 1.85 -7.87
CA MET A 106 1.82 0.41 -7.97
C MET A 106 3.19 0.01 -7.45
N GLY A 107 3.25 -1.11 -6.73
CA GLY A 107 4.48 -1.66 -6.19
C GLY A 107 5.43 -2.18 -7.26
N ALA A 108 6.73 -2.14 -6.98
CA ALA A 108 7.77 -2.67 -7.87
C ALA A 108 8.07 -4.16 -7.64
N ASP A 109 7.33 -4.78 -6.75
CA ASP A 109 7.35 -6.20 -6.38
C ASP A 109 6.54 -7.10 -7.33
N GLY A 110 6.05 -6.54 -8.45
CA GLY A 110 5.17 -7.22 -9.38
C GLY A 110 5.71 -8.55 -9.91
N GLN A 111 4.87 -9.58 -9.88
CA GLN A 111 5.20 -10.93 -10.33
C GLN A 111 4.16 -11.43 -11.32
N PHE A 112 4.58 -12.25 -12.29
CA PHE A 112 3.63 -12.88 -13.17
C PHE A 112 2.75 -13.84 -12.38
N ARG A 113 1.46 -13.56 -12.39
CA ARG A 113 0.43 -14.47 -11.90
C ARG A 113 0.19 -15.55 -12.94
N ASP A 114 -0.09 -15.12 -14.17
CA ASP A 114 -0.19 -15.98 -15.34
C ASP A 114 0.57 -15.34 -16.52
N SER A 115 1.57 -16.06 -17.05
CA SER A 115 2.39 -15.56 -18.16
C SER A 115 1.76 -15.75 -19.54
N GLU A 116 0.79 -16.67 -19.69
CA GLU A 116 0.05 -16.91 -20.93
C GLU A 116 -0.99 -15.81 -21.16
N LEU A 117 -1.63 -15.35 -20.09
CA LEU A 117 -2.58 -14.24 -20.05
C LEU A 117 -1.91 -12.87 -19.82
N SER A 118 -0.60 -12.88 -19.59
CA SER A 118 0.19 -11.68 -19.29
C SER A 118 -0.40 -10.90 -18.11
N LEU A 119 -0.66 -11.57 -17.00
CA LEU A 119 -1.17 -10.97 -15.76
C LEU A 119 -0.05 -10.78 -14.76
N VAL A 120 -0.03 -9.61 -14.13
CA VAL A 120 0.94 -9.24 -13.09
C VAL A 120 0.20 -8.92 -11.81
N GLU A 121 0.62 -9.57 -10.72
CA GLU A 121 0.15 -9.31 -9.36
C GLU A 121 1.20 -8.48 -8.62
N ALA A 122 0.78 -7.41 -7.94
CA ALA A 122 1.66 -6.50 -7.23
C ALA A 122 1.00 -5.91 -5.97
N THR A 123 1.81 -5.44 -5.03
CA THR A 123 1.31 -4.76 -3.82
C THR A 123 1.06 -3.28 -4.09
N PRO A 124 -0.14 -2.73 -3.83
CA PRO A 124 -0.39 -1.29 -3.92
C PRO A 124 0.38 -0.53 -2.83
N GLY A 125 0.89 0.65 -3.19
CA GLY A 125 1.58 1.57 -2.28
C GLY A 125 3.03 1.22 -1.93
N GLU A 126 3.56 0.06 -2.34
CA GLU A 126 4.97 -0.28 -2.13
C GLU A 126 5.86 0.47 -3.13
N THR A 127 6.13 1.76 -2.90
CA THR A 127 7.04 2.51 -3.77
C THR A 127 8.39 1.79 -3.82
N GLY A 128 8.74 1.22 -4.99
CA GLY A 128 9.89 0.35 -5.20
C GLY A 128 11.15 0.81 -4.49
N GLY A 129 11.40 0.23 -3.32
CA GLY A 129 12.51 0.50 -2.44
C GLY A 129 12.89 -0.80 -1.77
N GLY A 130 13.74 -1.56 -2.46
CA GLY A 130 14.03 -2.95 -2.11
C GLY A 130 14.37 -3.18 -0.64
N GLY A 131 13.67 -4.17 -0.06
CA GLY A 131 14.13 -5.02 1.04
C GLY A 131 14.21 -4.36 2.42
N ASP A 132 13.29 -4.74 3.31
CA ASP A 132 13.66 -5.16 4.67
C ASP A 132 12.52 -6.00 5.28
N GLY A 133 12.43 -7.26 4.84
CA GLY A 133 11.86 -8.30 5.68
C GLY A 133 12.81 -8.52 6.86
N GLY A 134 12.48 -7.99 8.03
CA GLY A 134 13.41 -8.02 9.16
C GLY A 134 12.87 -7.50 10.49
N GLY A 135 12.11 -8.37 11.17
CA GLY A 135 12.15 -8.61 12.62
C GLY A 135 12.38 -7.45 13.60
N GLY A 136 11.44 -7.27 14.53
CA GLY A 136 11.63 -6.46 15.72
C GLY A 136 10.62 -6.80 16.80
N GLY A 137 10.60 -8.05 17.24
CA GLY A 137 9.93 -8.41 18.47
C GLY A 137 10.60 -7.74 19.68
N ASP A 138 9.77 -7.60 20.71
CA ASP A 138 10.08 -7.30 22.10
C ASP A 138 10.54 -5.88 22.43
N SER A 139 9.73 -5.22 23.26
CA SER A 139 10.21 -4.66 24.53
C SER A 139 9.01 -4.48 25.43
N GLU A 140 8.73 -5.50 26.23
CA GLU A 140 8.00 -5.37 27.49
C GLU A 140 8.50 -4.12 28.22
N THR A 141 7.68 -3.07 28.31
CA THR A 141 8.00 -1.95 29.20
C THR A 141 7.65 -2.39 30.61
N GLU A 142 8.63 -3.06 31.23
CA GLU A 142 8.75 -3.16 32.67
C GLU A 142 8.58 -1.76 33.26
N SER A 143 7.45 -1.54 33.93
CA SER A 143 7.19 -0.30 34.65
C SER A 143 8.06 -0.29 35.90
N ASP A 144 9.31 0.13 35.76
CA ASP A 144 10.22 0.49 36.85
C ASP A 144 9.60 1.69 37.59
N GLU A 145 8.96 1.44 38.74
CA GLU A 145 8.48 2.49 39.64
C GLU A 145 9.68 3.18 40.32
N PRO A 146 9.95 4.47 40.07
CA PRO A 146 10.96 5.18 40.84
C PRO A 146 10.42 5.53 42.23
N MET A 147 11.11 4.96 43.21
CA MET A 147 11.32 5.36 44.61
C MET A 147 10.63 6.64 45.09
N GLY A 148 9.96 6.50 46.23
CA GLY A 148 9.26 7.58 46.91
C GLY A 148 10.15 8.68 47.50
N ASP A 149 9.50 9.80 47.80
CA ASP A 149 9.95 10.78 48.78
C ASP A 149 8.77 11.62 49.29
N GLY A 150 8.73 11.82 50.61
CA GLY A 150 8.28 13.06 51.23
C GLY A 150 6.79 13.22 51.59
N GLY A 151 6.39 12.80 52.80
CA GLY A 151 5.05 13.11 53.31
C GLY A 151 4.78 12.89 54.82
N ASN A 152 5.34 13.76 55.66
CA ASN A 152 4.74 14.29 56.90
C ASN A 152 4.47 13.37 58.12
N GLU A 153 5.32 13.47 59.16
CA GLU A 153 4.89 13.32 60.57
C GLU A 153 5.64 14.29 61.52
N SER A 154 4.91 15.35 61.90
CA SER A 154 4.75 15.94 63.25
C SER A 154 5.96 16.08 64.18
N GLY A 155 6.50 17.30 64.25
CA GLY A 155 7.37 17.76 65.34
C GLY A 155 6.58 18.09 66.61
N GLY A 156 7.06 17.60 67.76
CA GLY A 156 6.45 17.79 69.06
C GLY A 156 6.90 19.04 69.83
N GLY A 157 6.20 19.28 70.95
CA GLY A 157 6.75 19.87 72.16
C GLY A 157 6.47 21.35 72.41
N ASN A 158 5.60 21.61 73.39
CA ASN A 158 5.90 22.58 74.45
C ASN A 158 5.29 22.11 75.78
#